data_AF-A0A327K2B6-F1
#
_entry.id   AF-A0A327K2B6-F1
#
_cell.length_a   1.000
_cell.length_b   1.000
_cell.length_c   1.000
_cell.angle_alpha   90.00
_cell.angle_beta   90.00
_cell.angle_gamma   90.00
#
_symmetry.space_group_name_H-M   'P 1'
#
loop_
_entity.id
_entity.type
_entity.pdbx_description
1 polymer ?
#
loop_
_entity_poly.entity_id
_entity_poly.type
_entity_poly.pdbx_seq_one_letter_code
_entity_poly.pdbx_strand_id
1 'polypeptide(L)'
;MNVTIKFSVDSDQGGVLTGILGRILTDAGLVRTGNTATYSGQLVENALGDLQLEFWTAAAIHDGPGRIDHVWMYINKDYLQAEEAQAAE
;
A
#
# COMPACT_ATOMS: atom_id res chain seq x y z
N MET A 1 9.03 3.96 8.75
CA MET A 1 7.65 3.93 9.31
C MET A 1 6.98 2.61 8.98
N ASN A 2 6.27 2.00 9.94
CA ASN A 2 5.49 0.79 9.68
C ASN A 2 4.14 1.16 9.07
N VAL A 3 3.82 0.56 7.93
CA VAL A 3 2.58 0.84 7.20
C VAL A 3 1.79 -0.44 6.98
N THR A 4 0.47 -0.31 6.98
CA THR A 4 -0.44 -1.32 6.45
C THR A 4 -1.41 -0.66 5.50
N ILE A 5 -1.41 -1.12 4.26
CA ILE A 5 -2.25 -0.60 3.18
C ILE A 5 -3.26 -1.67 2.82
N LYS A 6 -4.54 -1.30 2.79
CA LYS A 6 -5.64 -2.14 2.33
C LYS A 6 -6.38 -1.41 1.23
N PHE A 7 -6.79 -2.12 0.18
CA PHE A 7 -7.54 -1.50 -0.89
C PHE A 7 -8.65 -2.40 -1.43
N SER A 8 -9.64 -1.78 -2.05
CA SER A 8 -10.73 -2.43 -2.75
C SER A 8 -10.97 -1.72 -4.08
N VAL A 9 -11.02 -2.49 -5.16
CA VAL A 9 -11.36 -2.01 -6.49
C VAL A 9 -12.69 -2.63 -6.87
N ASP A 10 -13.67 -1.80 -7.19
CA ASP A 10 -14.97 -2.28 -7.67
C ASP A 10 -14.89 -2.55 -9.17
N SER A 11 -15.58 -3.60 -9.62
CA SER A 11 -15.71 -3.97 -11.03
C SER A 11 -14.39 -4.13 -11.80
N ASP A 12 -13.28 -4.45 -11.13
CA ASP A 12 -11.95 -4.72 -11.71
C ASP A 12 -11.92 -6.07 -12.44
N GLN A 13 -12.53 -6.14 -13.62
CA GLN A 13 -12.56 -7.37 -14.39
C GLN A 13 -11.15 -7.70 -14.88
N GLY A 14 -10.62 -8.83 -14.44
CA GLY A 14 -9.25 -9.26 -14.75
C GLY A 14 -8.19 -8.78 -13.74
N GLY A 15 -8.57 -8.02 -12.71
CA GLY A 15 -7.68 -7.65 -11.61
C GLY A 15 -6.54 -6.72 -12.04
N VAL A 16 -6.75 -5.88 -13.05
CA VAL A 16 -5.70 -5.04 -13.64
C VAL A 16 -5.28 -3.94 -12.68
N LEU A 17 -6.23 -3.18 -12.14
CA LEU A 17 -5.93 -2.12 -11.17
C LEU A 17 -5.36 -2.70 -9.87
N THR A 18 -5.90 -3.83 -9.44
CA THR A 18 -5.39 -4.62 -8.31
C THR A 18 -3.95 -5.08 -8.54
N GLY A 19 -3.64 -5.52 -9.76
CA GLY A 19 -2.29 -5.96 -10.16
C GLY A 19 -1.29 -4.81 -10.24
N ILE A 20 -1.70 -3.66 -10.78
CA ILE A 20 -0.86 -2.45 -10.82
C ILE A 20 -0.48 -2.03 -9.40
N LEU A 21 -1.47 -1.87 -8.52
CA LEU A 21 -1.20 -1.49 -7.13
C LEU A 21 -0.38 -2.55 -6.40
N GLY A 22 -0.71 -3.83 -6.59
CA GLY A 22 0.04 -4.93 -6.00
C GLY A 22 1.51 -4.94 -6.40
N ARG A 23 1.81 -4.67 -7.68
CA ARG A 23 3.19 -4.55 -8.16
C ARG A 23 3.92 -3.38 -7.49
N ILE A 24 3.33 -2.18 -7.52
CA ILE A 24 3.93 -0.97 -6.93
C ILE A 24 4.25 -1.18 -5.44
N LEU A 25 3.31 -1.75 -4.68
CA LEU A 25 3.50 -2.01 -3.26
C LEU A 25 4.57 -3.09 -3.02
N THR A 26 4.64 -4.13 -3.86
CA THR A 26 5.67 -5.18 -3.77
C THR A 26 7.06 -4.63 -4.12
N ASP A 27 7.17 -3.82 -5.16
CA ASP A 27 8.42 -3.17 -5.58
C ASP A 27 8.94 -2.20 -4.50
N ALA A 28 8.03 -1.59 -3.73
CA ALA A 28 8.35 -0.80 -2.55
C ALA A 28 8.79 -1.61 -1.32
N GLY A 29 8.85 -2.94 -1.43
CA GLY A 29 9.24 -3.85 -0.34
C GLY A 29 8.12 -4.19 0.64
N LEU A 30 6.86 -3.85 0.34
CA LEU A 30 5.72 -4.28 1.15
C LEU A 30 5.32 -5.71 0.79
N VAL A 31 4.95 -6.47 1.81
CA VAL A 31 4.56 -7.87 1.65
C VAL A 31 3.05 -7.99 1.75
N ARG A 32 2.44 -8.70 0.81
CA ARG A 32 1.02 -9.03 0.86
C ARG A 32 0.75 -9.99 2.02
N THR A 33 -0.23 -9.67 2.86
CA THR A 33 -0.60 -10.49 4.03
C THR A 33 -2.00 -11.10 3.90
N GLY A 34 -2.06 -12.43 4.00
CA GLY A 34 -3.30 -13.21 3.96
C GLY A 34 -4.00 -13.24 2.60
N ASN A 35 -5.26 -13.69 2.60
CA ASN A 35 -6.11 -13.79 1.39
C ASN A 35 -6.77 -12.46 0.99
N THR A 36 -6.40 -11.35 1.63
CA THR A 36 -6.98 -10.02 1.37
C THR A 36 -6.01 -9.16 0.57
N ALA A 37 -6.47 -8.07 -0.02
CA ALA A 37 -5.63 -7.04 -0.62
C ALA A 37 -4.97 -6.15 0.45
N THR A 38 -4.32 -6.79 1.44
CA THR A 38 -3.60 -6.14 2.55
C THR A 38 -2.10 -6.27 2.30
N TYR A 39 -1.37 -5.16 2.41
CA TYR A 39 0.07 -5.08 2.26
C TYR A 39 0.67 -4.43 3.49
N SER A 40 1.78 -4.96 3.98
CA SER A 40 2.40 -4.52 5.23
C SER A 40 3.92 -4.48 5.10
N GLY A 41 4.56 -3.53 5.76
CA GLY A 41 6.02 -3.45 5.81
C GLY A 41 6.52 -2.09 6.27
N GLN A 42 7.81 -1.83 6.01
CA GLN A 42 8.46 -0.57 6.34
C GLN A 42 8.60 0.30 5.09
N LEU A 43 8.24 1.57 5.21
CA LEU A 43 8.54 2.59 4.21
C LEU A 43 9.40 3.68 4.83
N VAL A 44 10.23 4.33 4.02
CA VAL A 44 10.88 5.58 4.42
C VAL A 44 9.85 6.71 4.47
N GLU A 45 10.19 7.78 5.19
CA GLU A 45 9.35 8.97 5.22
C GLU A 45 9.17 9.53 3.79
N ASN A 46 7.98 10.03 3.48
CA ASN A 46 7.55 10.53 2.15
C ASN A 46 7.34 9.50 1.03
N ALA A 47 7.91 8.29 1.09
CA ALA A 47 7.75 7.28 0.03
C ALA A 47 6.27 6.97 -0.29
N LEU A 48 5.39 7.12 0.68
CA LEU A 48 3.96 6.88 0.49
C LEU A 48 3.30 7.83 -0.51
N GLY A 49 3.75 9.09 -0.57
CA GLY A 49 3.27 10.05 -1.56
C GLY A 49 3.69 9.65 -2.97
N ASP A 50 4.94 9.20 -3.12
CA ASP A 50 5.48 8.74 -4.40
C ASP A 50 4.74 7.49 -4.90
N LEU A 51 4.48 6.52 -4.03
CA LEU A 51 3.73 5.30 -4.37
C LEU A 51 2.29 5.61 -4.79
N GLN A 52 1.64 6.58 -4.13
CA GLN A 52 0.30 7.03 -4.53
C GLN A 52 0.34 7.70 -5.89
N LEU A 53 1.30 8.60 -6.13
CA LEU A 53 1.43 9.29 -7.41
C LEU A 53 1.70 8.30 -8.55
N GLU A 54 2.60 7.34 -8.34
CA GLU A 54 2.88 6.27 -9.31
C GLU A 54 1.62 5.49 -9.65
N PHE A 55 0.87 5.07 -8.63
CA PHE A 55 -0.38 4.33 -8.82
C PHE A 55 -1.41 5.14 -9.59
N TRP A 56 -1.67 6.40 -9.22
CA TRP A 56 -2.65 7.23 -9.93
C TRP A 56 -2.23 7.53 -11.36
N THR A 57 -0.93 7.67 -11.63
CA THR A 57 -0.40 7.83 -12.99
C THR A 57 -0.62 6.58 -13.82
N ALA A 58 -0.36 5.39 -13.25
CA ALA A 58 -0.58 4.11 -13.93
C ALA A 58 -2.08 3.78 -14.08
N ALA A 59 -2.92 4.16 -13.13
CA ALA A 59 -4.36 3.98 -13.20
C ALA A 59 -5.00 4.93 -14.23
N ALA A 60 -4.49 6.15 -14.38
CA ALA A 60 -5.03 7.14 -15.33
C ALA A 60 -4.87 6.74 -16.79
N ILE A 61 -3.91 5.86 -17.11
CA ILE A 61 -3.69 5.34 -18.46
C ILE A 61 -4.45 4.02 -18.71
N HIS A 62 -5.13 3.47 -17.71
CA HIS A 62 -5.92 2.25 -17.86
C HIS A 62 -7.27 2.57 -18.50
N ASP A 63 -7.51 2.00 -19.68
CA ASP A 63 -8.77 2.11 -20.41
C ASP A 63 -9.48 0.75 -20.32
N GLY A 64 -10.29 0.56 -19.28
CA GLY A 64 -10.92 -0.74 -18.97
C GLY A 64 -11.92 -0.67 -17.80
N PRO A 65 -12.70 -1.74 -17.59
CA PRO A 65 -13.63 -1.82 -16.47
C PRO A 65 -12.89 -1.89 -15.14
N GLY A 66 -13.28 -1.03 -14.19
CA GLY A 66 -12.70 -0.99 -12.86
C GLY A 66 -12.70 0.42 -12.32
N ARG A 67 -13.21 0.60 -11.10
CA ARG A 67 -13.16 1.87 -10.39
C ARG A 67 -12.57 1.65 -9.01
N ILE A 68 -11.62 2.49 -8.64
CA ILE A 68 -11.13 2.52 -7.27
C ILE A 68 -12.27 3.00 -6.39
N ASP A 69 -12.73 2.10 -5.52
CA ASP A 69 -13.88 2.32 -4.65
C ASP A 69 -13.42 2.78 -3.26
N HIS A 70 -12.46 2.04 -2.66
CA HIS A 70 -11.93 2.37 -1.35
C HIS A 70 -10.43 2.10 -1.22
N VAL A 71 -9.73 3.00 -0.53
CA VAL A 71 -8.33 2.84 -0.11
C VAL A 71 -8.24 3.17 1.38
N TRP A 72 -7.75 2.21 2.18
CA TRP A 72 -7.47 2.41 3.60
C TRP A 72 -5.97 2.30 3.85
N MET A 73 -5.46 3.27 4.60
CA MET A 73 -4.04 3.36 4.87
C MET A 73 -3.83 3.60 6.35
N TYR A 74 -3.11 2.67 6.98
CA TYR A 74 -2.78 2.70 8.39
C TYR A 74 -1.28 2.90 8.53
N ILE A 75 -0.89 3.97 9.21
CA ILE A 75 0.50 4.20 9.60
C ILE A 75 0.53 4.01 11.11
N ASN A 76 1.27 3.00 11.57
CA ASN A 76 1.52 2.87 13.00
C ASN A 76 2.72 3.75 13.36
N LYS A 77 2.46 4.89 14.01
CA LYS A 77 3.49 5.81 14.50
C LYS A 77 4.14 5.34 15.82
N ASP A 78 3.54 4.38 16.51
CA ASP A 78 3.92 3.98 17.86
C ASP A 78 5.16 3.06 17.90
N TYR A 79 5.63 2.57 16.74
CA TYR A 79 6.86 1.78 16.70
C TYR A 79 8.12 2.59 17.06
N LEU A 80 8.06 3.92 16.98
CA LEU A 80 9.17 4.78 17.42
C LEU A 80 9.38 4.78 18.94
N GLN A 81 8.34 4.48 19.73
CA GLN A 81 8.45 4.45 21.21
C GLN A 81 8.87 3.07 21.75
N ALA A 82 8.71 2.00 20.96
CA ALA A 82 9.03 0.64 21.40
C ALA A 82 10.53 0.31 21.33
N GLU A 83 11.27 0.87 20.36
CA GLU A 83 12.72 0.65 20.24
C GLU A 83 13.53 1.48 21.27
N GLU A 84 13.08 2.69 21.62
CA GLU A 84 13.73 3.50 22.67
C GLU A 84 13.58 2.89 24.07
N ALA A 85 12.47 2.20 24.34
CA ALA A 85 12.25 1.50 25.62
C ALA A 85 13.09 0.21 25.74
N GLN A 86 13.36 -0.48 24.63
CA GLN A 86 14.21 -1.70 24.64
C GLN A 86 15.71 -1.40 24.59
N ALA A 87 16.13 -0.22 24.11
CA ALA A 87 17.54 0.21 24.13
C ALA A 87 17.96 0.87 25.46
N ALA A 88 17.01 1.08 26.38
CA ALA A 88 17.22 1.69 27.70
C ALA A 88 17.22 0.67 28.87
N GLU A 89 17.07 -0.63 28.58
CA GLU A 89 17.32 -1.76 29.50
C GLU A 89 18.70 -2.40 29.24
#